data_AF-A0A4P5UBH5-F1
#
_entry.id   AF-A0A4P5UBH5-F1
#
_cell.length_a   1.000
_cell.length_b   1.000
_cell.length_c   1.000
_cell.angle_alpha   90.00
_cell.angle_beta   90.00
_cell.angle_gamma   90.00
#
_symmetry.space_group_name_H-M   'P 1'
#
loop_
_entity.id
_entity.type
_entity.pdbx_description
1 polymer ?
#
loop_
_entity_poly.entity_id
_entity_poly.type
_entity_poly.pdbx_seq_one_letter_code
_entity_poly.pdbx_strand_id
1 'polypeptide(L)' 'MGYAELISRLQVLPEAKQAEVFDFVEFLVERNQAEQQGHKTLADSSLMALMKNPLRVSQFTPMTREEANAR' A
#
# COMPACT_ATOMS: atom_id res chain seq x y z
N MET A 1 30.40 5.37 0.40
CA MET A 1 30.59 6.31 -0.72
C MET A 1 29.76 7.54 -0.44
N GLY A 2 30.36 8.73 -0.50
CA GLY A 2 29.63 9.99 -0.33
C GLY A 2 28.95 10.43 -1.64
N TYR A 3 27.94 11.30 -1.55
CA TYR A 3 27.22 11.84 -2.71
C TYR A 3 28.17 12.45 -3.77
N ALA A 4 29.23 13.13 -3.34
CA ALA A 4 30.21 13.73 -4.25
C ALA A 4 30.95 12.70 -5.11
N GLU A 5 31.23 11.51 -4.57
CA GLU A 5 31.90 10.42 -5.29
C GLU A 5 30.95 9.70 -6.27
N LEU A 6 29.65 9.68 -5.96
CA LEU A 6 28.63 9.14 -6.86
C LEU A 6 28.41 10.06 -8.06
N ILE A 7 28.32 11.37 -7.83
CA ILE A 7 28.13 12.38 -8.88
C ILE A 7 29.32 12.36 -9.86
N SER A 8 30.55 12.30 -9.34
CA SER A 8 31.73 12.26 -10.20
C SER A 8 31.78 11.02 -11.08
N ARG A 9 31.32 9.86 -10.59
CA ARG A 9 31.23 8.63 -11.40
C ARG A 9 30.08 8.68 -12.42
N LEU A 10 28.95 9.28 -12.05
CA LEU A 10 27.80 9.47 -12.96
C LEU A 10 28.17 10.32 -14.17
N GLN A 11 28.94 11.38 -13.97
CA GLN A 11 29.38 12.28 -15.05
C GLN A 11 30.30 11.62 -16.09
N VAL A 12 30.94 10.50 -15.73
CA VAL A 12 31.80 9.73 -16.65
C VAL A 12 30.98 8.81 -17.56
N LEU A 13 29.73 8.50 -17.19
CA LEU A 13 28.87 7.61 -17.95
C LEU A 13 28.23 8.31 -19.16
N PRO A 14 27.94 7.58 -20.25
CA PRO A 14 27.09 8.07 -21.33
C PRO A 14 25.68 8.41 -20.84
N GLU A 15 25.03 9.38 -21.48
CA GLU A 15 23.70 9.88 -21.11
C GLU A 15 22.65 8.76 -20.92
N ALA A 16 22.61 7.78 -21.83
CA ALA A 16 21.72 6.63 -21.72
C ALA A 16 21.93 5.82 -20.43
N LYS A 17 23.18 5.68 -19.97
CA LYS A 17 23.51 4.98 -18.73
C LYS A 17 23.27 5.82 -17.49
N GLN A 18 23.34 7.15 -17.60
CA GLN A 18 22.92 8.04 -16.52
C GLN A 18 21.41 7.93 -16.28
N ALA A 19 20.61 7.90 -17.35
CA ALA A 19 19.16 7.72 -17.27
C ALA A 19 18.77 6.41 -16.54
N GLU A 20 19.41 5.29 -16.88
CA GLU A 20 19.17 4.00 -16.18
C GLU A 20 19.43 4.10 -14.66
N VAL A 21 20.42 4.90 -14.23
CA VAL A 21 20.70 5.08 -12.79
C VAL A 21 19.60 5.92 -12.13
N PHE A 22 19.09 6.95 -12.80
CA PHE A 22 17.97 7.73 -12.28
C PHE A 22 16.70 6.87 -12.15
N ASP A 23 16.36 6.09 -13.17
CA ASP A 23 15.23 5.17 -13.14
C ASP A 23 15.35 4.17 -11.96
N PHE A 24 16.56 3.66 -11.73
CA PHE A 24 16.81 2.74 -10.61
C PHE A 24 16.66 3.42 -9.25
N VAL A 25 17.10 4.67 -9.11
CA VAL A 25 16.92 5.44 -7.87
C VAL A 25 15.44 5.71 -7.61
N GLU A 26 14.66 6.10 -8.63
CA GLU A 26 13.22 6.28 -8.52
C GLU A 26 12.53 4.99 -8.07
N PHE A 27 12.86 3.86 -8.70
CA PHE A 27 12.36 2.55 -8.31
C PHE A 27 12.65 2.22 -6.83
N LEU A 28 13.86 2.50 -6.34
CA LEU A 28 14.21 2.25 -4.93
C LEU A 28 13.43 3.16 -3.97
N VAL A 29 13.20 4.41 -4.36
CA VAL A 29 12.40 5.35 -3.57
C VAL A 29 10.95 4.86 -3.47
N GLU A 30 10.33 4.49 -4.60
CA GLU A 30 8.97 3.96 -4.63
C GLU A 30 8.83 2.69 -3.80
N ARG A 31 9.78 1.75 -3.93
CA ARG A 31 9.78 0.51 -3.17
C ARG A 31 9.90 0.77 -1.67
N ASN A 32 10.81 1.64 -1.24
CA ASN A 32 10.97 1.98 0.17
C ASN A 32 9.70 2.65 0.73
N GLN A 33 9.06 3.53 -0.05
CA GLN A 33 7.77 4.11 0.34
C GLN A 33 6.68 3.04 0.48
N ALA A 34 6.62 2.07 -0.44
CA ALA A 34 5.67 0.96 -0.35
C ALA A 34 5.93 0.06 0.87
N GLU A 35 7.19 -0.22 1.20
CA GLU A 35 7.57 -0.97 2.42
C GLU A 35 7.23 -0.17 3.70
N GLN A 36 7.40 1.15 3.69
CA GLN A 36 7.07 2.03 4.82
C GLN A 36 5.58 2.27 5.02
N GLN A 37 4.75 2.11 3.98
CA GLN A 37 3.29 2.23 4.10
C GLN A 37 2.66 1.17 5.00
N GLY A 38 3.46 0.23 5.53
CA GLY A 38 3.07 -0.73 6.54
C GLY A 38 2.14 -1.79 5.95
N HIS A 39 2.28 -3.03 6.42
CA HIS A 39 1.28 -4.05 6.12
C HIS A 39 -0.05 -3.62 6.75
N LYS A 40 -0.93 -3.00 5.96
CA LYS A 40 -2.32 -2.73 6.36
C LYS A 40 -2.95 -4.07 6.66
N THR A 41 -3.17 -4.34 7.94
CA THR A 41 -3.83 -5.57 8.35
C THR A 41 -5.33 -5.43 8.13
N LEU A 42 -6.05 -6.54 8.14
CA LEU A 42 -7.52 -6.47 8.11
C LEU A 42 -8.08 -5.63 9.27
N ALA A 43 -7.34 -5.47 10.37
CA ALA A 43 -7.72 -4.61 11.50
C ALA A 43 -7.73 -3.11 11.15
N ASP A 44 -7.00 -2.70 10.12
CA ASP A 44 -6.91 -1.31 9.64
C ASP A 44 -7.85 -1.04 8.47
N SER A 45 -8.64 -2.04 8.06
CA SER A 45 -9.55 -1.94 6.92
C SER A 45 -10.85 -1.22 7.25
N SER A 46 -11.49 -0.67 6.22
CA SER A 46 -12.85 -0.13 6.31
C SER A 46 -13.87 -1.18 6.76
N LEU A 47 -13.63 -2.46 6.47
CA LEU A 47 -14.45 -3.57 6.95
C LEU A 47 -14.38 -3.70 8.48
N MET A 48 -13.18 -3.63 9.08
CA MET A 48 -13.05 -3.65 10.55
C MET A 48 -13.72 -2.43 11.18
N ALA A 49 -13.62 -1.26 10.55
CA ALA A 49 -14.34 -0.07 11.00
C ALA A 49 -15.86 -0.28 11.03
N LEU A 50 -16.42 -0.93 10.00
CA LEU A 50 -17.82 -1.32 9.93
C LEU A 50 -18.20 -2.37 10.98
N MET A 51 -17.34 -3.34 11.28
CA MET A 51 -17.63 -4.33 12.32
C MET A 51 -17.66 -3.72 13.73
N LYS A 52 -16.77 -2.75 14.01
CA LYS A 52 -16.77 -2.00 15.28
C LYS A 52 -18.00 -1.10 15.41
N ASN A 53 -18.39 -0.45 14.31
CA ASN A 53 -19.54 0.46 14.26
C ASN A 53 -20.49 0.06 13.11
N PRO A 54 -21.32 -0.98 13.31
CA PRO A 54 -22.21 -1.45 12.26
C PRO A 54 -23.29 -0.43 11.94
N LEU A 55 -23.68 -0.38 10.68
CA LEU A 55 -24.86 0.37 10.25
C LEU A 55 -26.11 -0.21 10.93
N ARG A 56 -26.79 0.61 11.72
CA ARG A 56 -28.02 0.22 12.42
C ARG A 56 -29.22 0.72 11.63
N VAL A 57 -30.11 -0.19 11.27
CA VAL A 57 -31.41 0.13 10.70
C VAL A 57 -32.45 -0.02 11.81
N SER A 58 -33.19 1.03 12.09
CA SER A 58 -34.27 1.00 13.08
C SER A 58 -35.30 -0.05 12.70
N GLN A 59 -35.75 -0.84 13.67
CA GLN A 59 -36.76 -1.90 13.49
C GLN A 59 -36.32 -3.08 12.60
N PHE A 60 -35.02 -3.22 12.31
CA PHE A 60 -34.53 -4.42 11.64
C PHE A 60 -34.50 -5.62 12.59
N THR A 61 -35.20 -6.69 12.21
CA THR A 61 -35.14 -7.99 12.89
C THR A 61 -34.42 -8.97 11.98
N PRO A 62 -33.21 -9.43 12.32
CA PRO A 62 -32.51 -10.41 11.50
C PRO A 62 -33.28 -11.74 11.49
N MET A 63 -33.41 -12.34 10.31
CA MET A 63 -33.93 -13.70 10.19
C MET A 63 -32.92 -14.69 10.76
N THR A 64 -33.43 -15.78 11.33
CA THR A 64 -32.58 -16.88 11.76
C THR A 64 -32.06 -17.66 10.55
N ARG A 65 -30.98 -18.44 10.76
CA ARG A 65 -30.38 -19.26 9.69
C ARG A 65 -31.38 -20.29 9.17
N GLU A 66 -32.16 -20.87 10.07
CA GLU A 66 -33.18 -21.87 9.81
C GLU A 66 -34.30 -21.27 8.95
N GLU A 67 -34.75 -20.05 9.27
CA GLU A 67 -35.76 -19.32 8.48
C GLU A 67 -35.28 -18.95 7.07
N ALA A 68 -34.00 -18.60 6.92
CA ALA A 68 -33.43 -18.25 5.62
C ALA A 68 -33.32 -19.47 4.69
N ASN A 69 -32.93 -20.63 5.25
CA ASN A 69 -32.79 -21.89 4.49
C ASN A 69 -34.12 -22.56 4.14
N ALA A 70 -35.22 -22.16 4.79
CA ALA A 70 -36.56 -22.66 4.52
C ALA A 70 -37.26 -21.91 3.35
N ARG A 71 -36.60 -20.94 2.72
CA ARG A 71 -37.02 -20.23 1.51
C ARG A 71 -36.32 -20.77 0.28
#